data_AF-A0A6N7Y2F0-F1
#
_entry.id   AF-A0A6N7Y2F0-F1
#
_cell.length_a   1.000
_cell.length_b   1.000
_cell.length_c   1.000
_cell.angle_alpha   90.00
_cell.angle_beta   90.00
_cell.angle_gamma   90.00
#
_symmetry.space_group_name_H-M   'P 1'
#
loop_
_entity.id
_entity.type
_entity.pdbx_description
1 polymer ?
#
loop_
_entity_poly.entity_id
_entity_poly.type
_entity_poly.pdbx_seq_one_letter_code
_entity_poly.pdbx_strand_id
1 'polypeptide(L)'
;MKKKLFAILSASCILAGCGSQNLGPLEEKTTKLRDENHKLKSNIQDLKLEIKKEKTNITALEKDKNNIKNAKSNKNKLNHIKASSEYYQDVAKAIDDYNNIKDEVSKNKQSEKTQNKLTDITNKIDAAFSTYKNKIDKDKMNDEDKKKHKSITKLNKSLDSAMSDIRDGYNEKDKKKLNKGQTTLSKVSISNE
;
A
#
# COMPACT_ATOMS: atom_id res chain seq x y z
N MET A 1 1.16 61.68 -30.45
CA MET A 1 -0.13 61.30 -29.85
C MET A 1 -0.92 60.44 -30.84
N LYS A 2 -1.78 59.53 -30.33
CA LYS A 2 -2.63 58.49 -30.99
C LYS A 2 -2.03 57.08 -30.81
N LYS A 3 -2.33 56.38 -29.71
CA LYS A 3 -3.53 55.57 -29.36
C LYS A 3 -3.71 54.31 -30.23
N LYS A 4 -3.49 53.15 -29.56
CA LYS A 4 -4.15 51.82 -29.60
C LYS A 4 -4.89 51.39 -30.89
N LEU A 5 -4.68 50.13 -31.32
CA LEU A 5 -5.61 49.00 -31.16
C LEU A 5 -5.18 47.77 -32.00
N PHE A 6 -5.63 46.61 -31.51
CA PHE A 6 -5.48 45.21 -31.94
C PHE A 6 -5.70 44.91 -33.43
N ALA A 7 -5.04 43.86 -33.95
CA ALA A 7 -5.68 42.76 -34.70
C ALA A 7 -4.70 41.63 -35.05
N ILE A 8 -5.22 40.41 -34.98
CA ILE A 8 -4.63 39.10 -35.21
C ILE A 8 -4.25 38.92 -36.69
N LEU A 9 -3.12 38.26 -36.97
CA LEU A 9 -2.96 37.48 -38.18
C LEU A 9 -2.21 36.18 -37.89
N SER A 10 -2.99 35.12 -37.96
CA SER A 10 -2.61 33.73 -38.16
C SER A 10 -1.55 33.56 -39.25
N ALA A 11 -0.50 32.81 -38.95
CA ALA A 11 0.22 32.02 -39.93
C ALA A 11 0.49 30.64 -39.32
N SER A 12 -0.29 29.69 -39.81
CA SER A 12 -0.17 28.27 -39.57
C SER A 12 1.22 27.74 -39.94
N CYS A 13 1.59 26.64 -39.28
CA CYS A 13 2.55 25.64 -39.73
C CYS A 13 4.03 26.07 -39.81
N ILE A 14 4.74 25.82 -38.72
CA ILE A 14 6.08 25.19 -38.83
C ILE A 14 5.86 23.79 -38.26
N LEU A 15 5.52 22.86 -39.15
CA LEU A 15 6.44 21.81 -39.60
C LEU A 15 6.93 20.99 -38.42
N ALA A 16 6.35 19.80 -38.34
CA ALA A 16 6.89 18.66 -37.63
C ALA A 16 8.38 18.49 -37.96
N GLY A 17 9.22 19.12 -37.15
CA GLY A 17 10.57 18.66 -36.91
C GLY A 17 10.48 17.45 -35.98
N CYS A 18 10.11 16.30 -36.55
CA CYS A 18 10.33 14.99 -35.94
C CYS A 18 11.84 14.77 -35.79
N GLY A 19 12.45 15.45 -34.82
CA GLY A 19 13.68 14.99 -34.22
C GLY A 19 13.32 13.77 -33.40
N SER A 20 13.77 12.61 -33.85
CA SER A 20 13.56 11.28 -33.26
C SER A 20 14.08 11.20 -31.82
N GLN A 21 13.34 11.78 -30.88
CA GLN A 21 13.44 11.39 -29.49
C GLN A 21 12.51 10.19 -29.32
N ASN A 22 13.13 9.03 -29.20
CA ASN A 22 12.51 7.76 -28.84
C ASN A 22 11.73 7.94 -27.52
N LEU A 23 10.46 8.36 -27.63
CA LEU A 23 9.53 8.59 -26.52
C LEU A 23 8.85 7.29 -26.07
N GLY A 24 8.91 6.22 -26.87
CA GLY A 24 8.36 4.90 -26.52
C GLY A 24 8.79 4.40 -25.13
N PRO A 25 10.08 4.45 -24.76
CA PRO A 25 10.53 4.07 -23.42
C PRO A 25 10.01 4.98 -22.29
N LEU A 26 9.71 6.25 -22.58
CA LEU A 26 9.12 7.18 -21.59
C LEU A 26 7.62 6.99 -21.47
N GLU A 27 6.90 6.83 -22.58
CA GLU A 27 5.47 6.50 -22.58
C GLU A 27 5.21 5.15 -21.92
N GLU A 28 6.03 4.13 -22.19
CA GLU A 28 5.90 2.80 -21.59
C GLU A 28 6.17 2.83 -20.07
N LYS A 29 7.17 3.58 -19.61
CA LYS A 29 7.40 3.81 -18.16
C LYS A 29 6.26 4.58 -17.51
N THR A 30 5.71 5.58 -18.19
CA THR A 30 4.59 6.39 -17.67
C THR A 30 3.31 5.55 -17.59
N THR A 31 3.10 4.64 -18.55
CA THR A 31 1.96 3.72 -18.58
C THR A 31 2.08 2.65 -17.49
N LYS A 32 3.26 2.03 -17.33
CA LYS A 32 3.54 1.10 -16.21
C LYS A 32 3.37 1.77 -14.84
N LEU A 33 3.88 2.99 -14.66
CA LEU A 33 3.71 3.74 -13.41
C LEU A 33 2.24 4.06 -13.13
N ARG A 34 1.45 4.35 -14.17
CA ARG A 34 0.00 4.58 -14.07
C ARG A 34 -0.76 3.30 -13.73
N ASP A 35 -0.43 2.18 -14.36
CA ASP A 35 -1.07 0.88 -14.11
C ASP A 35 -0.74 0.34 -12.72
N GLU A 36 0.51 0.51 -12.27
CA GLU A 36 0.92 0.19 -10.90
C GLU A 36 0.22 1.10 -9.87
N ASN A 37 -0.08 2.36 -10.23
CA ASN A 37 -0.87 3.28 -9.39
C ASN A 37 -2.34 2.81 -9.27
N HIS A 38 -2.94 2.36 -10.36
CA HIS A 38 -4.28 1.74 -10.33
C HIS A 38 -4.32 0.48 -9.46
N LYS A 39 -3.28 -0.35 -9.52
CA LYS A 39 -3.21 -1.60 -8.76
C LYS A 39 -3.06 -1.36 -7.25
N LEU A 40 -2.21 -0.42 -6.84
CA LEU A 40 -2.08 0.00 -5.43
C LEU A 40 -3.39 0.52 -4.85
N LYS A 41 -4.11 1.35 -5.63
CA LYS A 41 -5.43 1.84 -5.23
C LYS A 41 -6.48 0.74 -5.13
N SER A 42 -6.41 -0.27 -6.01
CA SER A 42 -7.24 -1.49 -5.93
C SER A 42 -6.95 -2.27 -4.65
N ASN A 43 -5.68 -2.52 -4.34
CA ASN A 43 -5.30 -3.25 -3.12
C ASN A 43 -5.77 -2.54 -1.83
N ILE A 44 -5.78 -1.20 -1.83
CA ILE A 44 -6.38 -0.40 -0.73
C ILE A 44 -7.90 -0.60 -0.65
N GLN A 45 -8.59 -0.72 -1.79
CA GLN A 45 -10.03 -1.02 -1.80
C GLN A 45 -10.30 -2.43 -1.28
N ASP A 46 -9.45 -3.40 -1.64
CA ASP A 46 -9.54 -4.77 -1.11
C ASP A 46 -9.32 -4.80 0.40
N LEU A 47 -8.32 -4.05 0.92
CA LEU A 47 -8.15 -3.84 2.37
C LEU A 47 -9.41 -3.28 3.02
N LYS A 48 -10.02 -2.25 2.40
CA LYS A 48 -11.25 -1.64 2.92
C LYS A 48 -12.44 -2.61 2.89
N LEU A 49 -12.52 -3.49 1.89
CA LEU A 49 -13.54 -4.54 1.81
C LEU A 49 -13.34 -5.61 2.89
N GLU A 50 -12.10 -6.07 3.10
CA GLU A 50 -11.78 -7.05 4.13
C GLU A 50 -12.07 -6.46 5.54
N ILE A 51 -11.74 -5.19 5.76
CA ILE A 51 -12.12 -4.44 6.97
C ILE A 51 -13.64 -4.41 7.17
N LYS A 52 -14.43 -4.16 6.10
CA LYS A 52 -15.89 -4.18 6.19
C LYS A 52 -16.41 -5.57 6.57
N LYS A 53 -15.89 -6.61 5.93
CA LYS A 53 -16.24 -8.01 6.21
C LYS A 53 -15.93 -8.40 7.65
N GLU A 54 -14.76 -8.00 8.15
CA GLU A 54 -14.37 -8.24 9.55
C GLU A 54 -15.23 -7.46 10.54
N LYS A 55 -15.59 -6.20 10.24
CA LYS A 55 -16.55 -5.44 11.06
C LYS A 55 -17.90 -6.13 11.16
N THR A 56 -18.44 -6.64 10.06
CA THR A 56 -19.68 -7.41 10.07
C THR A 56 -19.56 -8.68 10.92
N ASN A 57 -18.45 -9.40 10.82
CA ASN A 57 -18.19 -10.59 11.64
C ASN A 57 -18.06 -10.27 13.13
N ILE A 58 -17.44 -9.13 13.49
CA ILE A 58 -17.36 -8.64 14.88
C ILE A 58 -18.76 -8.43 15.44
N THR A 59 -19.64 -7.73 14.72
CA THR A 59 -21.02 -7.47 15.17
C THR A 59 -21.82 -8.76 15.38
N ALA A 60 -21.66 -9.75 14.50
CA ALA A 60 -22.31 -11.05 14.63
C ALA A 60 -21.80 -11.83 15.87
N LEU A 61 -20.49 -11.87 16.07
CA LEU A 61 -19.88 -12.57 17.21
C LEU A 61 -20.12 -11.88 18.56
N GLU A 62 -20.24 -10.55 18.59
CA GLU A 62 -20.61 -9.80 19.79
C GLU A 62 -22.05 -10.09 20.22
N LYS A 63 -22.96 -10.32 19.27
CA LYS A 63 -24.33 -10.77 19.54
C LYS A 63 -24.37 -12.18 20.11
N ASP A 64 -23.54 -13.08 19.58
CA ASP A 64 -23.45 -14.49 20.03
C ASP A 64 -22.73 -14.66 21.37
N LYS A 65 -21.95 -13.66 21.82
CA LYS A 65 -21.25 -13.66 23.11
C LYS A 65 -22.20 -13.74 24.31
N ASN A 66 -23.47 -13.37 24.15
CA ASN A 66 -24.50 -13.47 25.18
C ASN A 66 -25.03 -14.91 25.39
N ASN A 67 -24.60 -15.89 24.58
CA ASN A 67 -24.97 -17.30 24.71
C ASN A 67 -23.81 -18.14 25.33
N ILE A 68 -24.00 -18.55 26.58
CA ILE A 68 -22.94 -18.95 27.54
C ILE A 68 -22.09 -20.16 27.11
N LYS A 69 -22.63 -21.13 26.35
CA LYS A 69 -21.86 -22.34 25.91
C LYS A 69 -20.81 -22.07 24.82
N ASN A 70 -20.98 -21.03 24.00
CA ASN A 70 -20.06 -20.70 22.90
C ASN A 70 -19.07 -19.58 23.25
N ALA A 71 -19.22 -18.94 24.41
CA ALA A 71 -18.55 -17.67 24.74
C ALA A 71 -17.01 -17.74 24.77
N LYS A 72 -16.37 -18.85 25.19
CA LYS A 72 -14.90 -18.96 25.27
C LYS A 72 -14.24 -19.19 23.90
N SER A 73 -14.82 -20.06 23.08
CA SER A 73 -14.38 -20.27 21.69
C SER A 73 -14.63 -19.00 20.85
N ASN A 74 -15.81 -18.38 21.02
CA ASN A 74 -16.16 -17.12 20.37
C ASN A 74 -15.26 -15.97 20.82
N LYS A 75 -14.79 -15.94 22.06
CA LYS A 75 -13.85 -14.91 22.55
C LYS A 75 -12.49 -14.99 21.85
N ASN A 76 -11.92 -16.18 21.68
CA ASN A 76 -10.65 -16.35 20.98
C ASN A 76 -10.78 -16.01 19.49
N LYS A 77 -11.86 -16.48 18.85
CA LYS A 77 -12.17 -16.13 17.45
C LYS A 77 -12.36 -14.62 17.27
N LEU A 78 -13.09 -13.97 18.19
CA LEU A 78 -13.30 -12.53 18.19
C LEU A 78 -11.98 -11.76 18.36
N ASN A 79 -11.10 -12.20 19.27
CA ASN A 79 -9.79 -11.59 19.44
C ASN A 79 -8.95 -11.69 18.17
N HIS A 80 -8.94 -12.86 17.52
CA HIS A 80 -8.22 -13.07 16.27
C HIS A 80 -8.74 -12.16 15.15
N ILE A 81 -10.06 -12.04 15.01
CA ILE A 81 -10.69 -11.15 14.03
C ILE A 81 -10.38 -9.67 14.33
N LYS A 82 -10.50 -9.23 15.58
CA LYS A 82 -10.18 -7.84 15.96
C LYS A 82 -8.71 -7.51 15.68
N ALA A 83 -7.80 -8.38 16.08
CA ALA A 83 -6.37 -8.20 15.83
C ALA A 83 -6.04 -8.18 14.33
N SER A 84 -6.67 -9.06 13.53
CA SER A 84 -6.50 -9.08 12.07
C SER A 84 -6.99 -7.77 11.44
N SER A 85 -8.14 -7.26 11.90
CA SER A 85 -8.72 -6.02 11.38
C SER A 85 -7.92 -4.78 11.70
N GLU A 86 -7.41 -4.67 12.92
CA GLU A 86 -6.50 -3.59 13.30
C GLU A 86 -5.23 -3.64 12.45
N TYR A 87 -4.65 -4.82 12.26
CA TYR A 87 -3.48 -4.99 11.38
C TYR A 87 -3.74 -4.50 9.96
N TYR A 88 -4.84 -4.93 9.33
CA TYR A 88 -5.18 -4.48 7.98
C TYR A 88 -5.43 -2.96 7.91
N GLN A 89 -6.08 -2.38 8.92
CA GLN A 89 -6.30 -0.94 8.99
C GLN A 89 -4.98 -0.16 9.08
N ASP A 90 -4.05 -0.60 9.91
CA ASP A 90 -2.79 0.11 10.12
C ASP A 90 -1.84 -0.06 8.94
N VAL A 91 -1.79 -1.25 8.33
CA VAL A 91 -1.10 -1.48 7.06
C VAL A 91 -1.69 -0.61 5.94
N ALA A 92 -3.02 -0.52 5.83
CA ALA A 92 -3.65 0.32 4.82
C ALA A 92 -3.26 1.80 4.95
N LYS A 93 -3.23 2.32 6.18
CA LYS A 93 -2.78 3.70 6.45
C LYS A 93 -1.31 3.88 6.08
N ALA A 94 -0.44 2.94 6.43
CA ALA A 94 0.98 3.01 6.11
C ALA A 94 1.24 3.00 4.59
N ILE A 95 0.49 2.19 3.84
CA ILE A 95 0.55 2.19 2.37
C ILE A 95 0.01 3.51 1.79
N ASP A 96 -1.04 4.08 2.37
CA ASP A 96 -1.54 5.40 1.96
C ASP A 96 -0.50 6.51 2.20
N ASP A 97 0.14 6.49 3.38
CA ASP A 97 1.27 7.38 3.71
C ASP A 97 2.41 7.25 2.69
N TYR A 98 2.73 6.03 2.24
CA TYR A 98 3.69 5.81 1.16
C TYR A 98 3.23 6.40 -0.17
N ASN A 99 1.97 6.16 -0.56
CA ASN A 99 1.41 6.69 -1.81
C ASN A 99 1.49 8.23 -1.85
N ASN A 100 1.28 8.88 -0.71
CA ASN A 100 1.40 10.34 -0.56
C ASN A 100 2.83 10.88 -0.76
N ILE A 101 3.86 10.02 -0.75
CA ILE A 101 5.26 10.41 -0.98
C ILE A 101 5.90 9.70 -2.18
N LYS A 102 5.14 8.87 -2.92
CA LYS A 102 5.67 7.99 -3.96
C LYS A 102 6.43 8.76 -5.03
N ASP A 103 5.96 9.94 -5.40
CA ASP A 103 6.60 10.76 -6.43
C ASP A 103 7.91 11.37 -5.92
N GLU A 104 7.98 11.79 -4.66
CA GLU A 104 9.22 12.24 -4.00
C GLU A 104 10.24 11.12 -3.91
N VAL A 105 9.77 9.92 -3.57
CA VAL A 105 10.58 8.70 -3.48
C VAL A 105 11.15 8.36 -4.87
N SER A 106 10.33 8.39 -5.90
CA SER A 106 10.73 8.06 -7.28
C SER A 106 11.73 9.03 -7.88
N LYS A 107 11.75 10.29 -7.41
CA LYS A 107 12.80 11.27 -7.77
C LYS A 107 14.18 10.89 -7.25
N ASN A 108 14.26 10.03 -6.22
CA ASN A 108 15.49 9.51 -5.62
C ASN A 108 16.55 10.60 -5.28
N LYS A 109 16.09 11.67 -4.62
CA LYS A 109 16.91 12.85 -4.29
C LYS A 109 17.59 12.79 -2.91
N GLN A 110 17.40 11.72 -2.13
CA GLN A 110 17.89 11.60 -0.75
C GLN A 110 17.50 12.79 0.15
N SER A 111 16.25 13.25 0.04
CA SER A 111 15.75 14.27 0.96
C SER A 111 15.58 13.65 2.34
N GLU A 112 16.22 14.23 3.37
CA GLU A 112 16.09 13.79 4.77
C GLU A 112 14.63 13.65 5.19
N LYS A 113 13.77 14.60 4.79
CA LYS A 113 12.33 14.53 5.04
C LYS A 113 11.68 13.28 4.44
N THR A 114 12.10 12.86 3.24
CA THR A 114 11.58 11.65 2.60
C THR A 114 12.15 10.39 3.25
N GLN A 115 13.42 10.40 3.66
CA GLN A 115 14.04 9.30 4.39
C GLN A 115 13.33 9.04 5.72
N ASN A 116 13.07 10.09 6.49
CA ASN A 116 12.36 9.99 7.78
C ASN A 116 10.96 9.43 7.59
N LYS A 117 10.22 9.91 6.58
CA LYS A 117 8.90 9.34 6.26
C LYS A 117 8.94 7.87 5.86
N LEU A 118 9.94 7.45 5.07
CA LEU A 118 10.10 6.04 4.69
C LEU A 118 10.41 5.16 5.91
N THR A 119 11.24 5.65 6.83
CA THR A 119 11.51 5.00 8.12
C THR A 119 10.23 4.88 8.96
N ASP A 120 9.46 5.97 9.09
CA ASP A 120 8.20 5.98 9.84
C ASP A 120 7.18 4.99 9.27
N ILE A 121 7.03 4.93 7.95
CA ILE A 121 6.13 3.97 7.27
C ILE A 121 6.57 2.53 7.55
N THR A 122 7.87 2.25 7.46
CA THR A 122 8.42 0.91 7.74
C THR A 122 8.12 0.51 9.19
N ASN A 123 8.41 1.41 10.14
CA ASN A 123 8.14 1.19 11.56
C ASN A 123 6.65 0.98 11.85
N LYS A 124 5.75 1.69 11.16
CA LYS A 124 4.29 1.50 11.30
C LYS A 124 3.87 0.08 10.88
N ILE A 125 4.41 -0.45 9.78
CA ILE A 125 4.11 -1.81 9.32
C ILE A 125 4.63 -2.84 10.33
N ASP A 126 5.86 -2.67 10.80
CA ASP A 126 6.46 -3.56 11.81
C ASP A 126 5.69 -3.54 13.13
N ALA A 127 5.28 -2.37 13.58
CA ALA A 127 4.46 -2.19 14.78
C ALA A 127 3.08 -2.83 14.63
N ALA A 128 2.44 -2.71 13.45
CA ALA A 128 1.15 -3.33 13.17
C ALA A 128 1.24 -4.86 13.29
N PHE A 129 2.26 -5.48 12.68
CA PHE A 129 2.42 -6.94 12.75
C PHE A 129 2.83 -7.43 14.14
N SER A 130 3.69 -6.68 14.83
CA SER A 130 4.06 -6.98 16.21
C SER A 130 2.86 -6.92 17.15
N THR A 131 2.02 -5.89 17.00
CA THR A 131 0.77 -5.73 17.75
C THR A 131 -0.19 -6.88 17.47
N TYR A 132 -0.37 -7.24 16.19
CA TYR A 132 -1.17 -8.41 15.81
C TYR A 132 -0.68 -9.68 16.51
N LYS A 133 0.62 -9.99 16.39
CA LYS A 133 1.22 -11.18 17.03
C LYS A 133 1.01 -11.22 18.53
N ASN A 134 1.07 -10.07 19.20
CA ASN A 134 0.91 -9.97 20.66
C ASN A 134 -0.54 -10.12 21.10
N LYS A 135 -1.51 -9.81 20.24
CA LYS A 135 -2.95 -9.91 20.54
C LYS A 135 -3.55 -11.29 20.27
N ILE A 136 -2.84 -12.16 19.54
CA ILE A 136 -3.32 -13.50 19.16
C ILE A 136 -2.70 -14.59 20.03
N ASP A 137 -3.47 -15.64 20.29
CA ASP A 137 -3.01 -16.86 20.97
C ASP A 137 -2.94 -17.99 19.92
N LYS A 138 -1.73 -18.34 19.50
CA LYS A 138 -1.49 -19.33 18.42
C LYS A 138 -1.96 -20.72 18.79
N ASP A 139 -1.87 -21.10 20.07
CA ASP A 139 -2.23 -22.44 20.54
C ASP A 139 -3.75 -22.63 20.57
N LYS A 140 -4.50 -21.52 20.60
CA LYS A 140 -5.96 -21.52 20.63
C LYS A 140 -6.61 -21.26 19.27
N MET A 141 -5.83 -21.23 18.18
CA MET A 141 -6.35 -21.03 16.84
C MET A 141 -7.03 -22.29 16.29
N ASN A 142 -8.24 -22.12 15.75
CA ASN A 142 -8.84 -23.13 14.86
C ASN A 142 -8.15 -23.08 13.47
N ASP A 143 -8.52 -24.01 12.58
CA ASP A 143 -7.87 -24.10 11.26
C ASP A 143 -8.14 -22.89 10.35
N GLU A 144 -9.29 -22.22 10.50
CA GLU A 144 -9.59 -20.98 9.78
C GLU A 144 -8.67 -19.84 10.23
N ASP A 145 -8.49 -19.70 11.54
CA ASP A 145 -7.62 -18.70 12.14
C ASP A 145 -6.15 -18.96 11.79
N LYS A 146 -5.72 -20.23 11.77
CA LYS A 146 -4.37 -20.61 11.30
C LYS A 146 -4.14 -20.24 9.84
N LYS A 147 -5.14 -20.43 8.95
CA LYS A 147 -5.04 -20.02 7.54
C LYS A 147 -4.89 -18.51 7.43
N LYS A 148 -5.75 -17.74 8.10
CA LYS A 148 -5.65 -16.27 8.14
C LYS A 148 -4.32 -15.79 8.71
N HIS A 149 -3.83 -16.40 9.79
CA HIS A 149 -2.53 -16.09 10.37
C HIS A 149 -1.39 -16.31 9.37
N LYS A 150 -1.43 -17.40 8.59
CA LYS A 150 -0.46 -17.66 7.52
C LYS A 150 -0.54 -16.58 6.44
N SER A 151 -1.75 -16.20 6.01
CA SER A 151 -1.94 -15.13 5.01
C SER A 151 -1.41 -13.79 5.49
N ILE A 152 -1.75 -13.38 6.72
CA ILE A 152 -1.23 -12.14 7.35
C ILE A 152 0.29 -12.18 7.45
N THR A 153 0.87 -13.32 7.86
CA THR A 153 2.33 -13.47 7.95
C THR A 153 3.01 -13.37 6.58
N LYS A 154 2.44 -13.98 5.53
CA LYS A 154 2.96 -13.87 4.16
C LYS A 154 2.87 -12.44 3.66
N LEU A 155 1.73 -11.79 3.86
CA LEU A 155 1.52 -10.38 3.51
C LEU A 155 2.57 -9.48 4.18
N ASN A 156 2.76 -9.63 5.49
CA ASN A 156 3.73 -8.80 6.22
C ASN A 156 5.16 -9.01 5.72
N LYS A 157 5.56 -10.25 5.42
CA LYS A 157 6.89 -10.52 4.85
C LYS A 157 7.10 -9.82 3.49
N SER A 158 6.07 -9.82 2.64
CA SER A 158 6.15 -9.12 1.35
C SER A 158 6.21 -7.61 1.53
N LEU A 159 5.47 -7.05 2.48
CA LEU A 159 5.49 -5.63 2.82
C LEU A 159 6.84 -5.20 3.39
N ASP A 160 7.37 -5.95 4.36
CA ASP A 160 8.67 -5.72 4.98
C ASP A 160 9.79 -5.73 3.93
N SER A 161 9.83 -6.77 3.09
CA SER A 161 10.81 -6.84 1.99
C SER A 161 10.68 -5.68 1.02
N ALA A 162 9.45 -5.30 0.64
CA ALA A 162 9.22 -4.20 -0.29
C ALA A 162 9.65 -2.85 0.31
N MET A 163 9.27 -2.58 1.55
CA MET A 163 9.57 -1.32 2.23
C MET A 163 11.05 -1.20 2.59
N SER A 164 11.73 -2.29 2.96
CA SER A 164 13.18 -2.29 3.13
C SER A 164 13.90 -1.97 1.82
N ASP A 165 13.52 -2.62 0.71
CA ASP A 165 14.11 -2.32 -0.60
C ASP A 165 13.87 -0.86 -1.02
N ILE A 166 12.67 -0.31 -0.77
CA ILE A 166 12.35 1.09 -1.04
C ILE A 166 13.19 2.04 -0.18
N ARG A 167 13.19 1.82 1.14
CA ARG A 167 13.90 2.66 2.11
C ARG A 167 15.39 2.68 1.82
N ASP A 168 15.99 1.50 1.72
CA ASP A 168 17.42 1.37 1.53
C ASP A 168 17.81 1.84 0.12
N GLY A 169 17.03 1.49 -0.91
CA GLY A 169 17.28 1.96 -2.28
C GLY A 169 17.22 3.49 -2.41
N TYR A 170 16.30 4.14 -1.69
CA TYR A 170 16.27 5.61 -1.61
C TYR A 170 17.47 6.17 -0.83
N ASN A 171 17.83 5.55 0.29
CA ASN A 171 18.96 5.97 1.13
C ASN A 171 20.31 5.79 0.45
N GLU A 172 20.45 4.78 -0.40
CA GLU A 172 21.71 4.42 -1.09
C GLU A 172 21.78 5.02 -2.51
N LYS A 173 20.75 5.75 -2.97
CA LYS A 173 20.56 6.14 -4.38
C LYS A 173 20.54 4.94 -5.35
N ASP A 174 20.30 3.73 -4.86
CA ASP A 174 20.18 2.54 -5.68
C ASP A 174 18.79 2.47 -6.34
N LYS A 175 18.73 2.95 -7.60
CA LYS A 175 17.52 2.90 -8.42
C LYS A 175 17.04 1.46 -8.69
N LYS A 176 17.92 0.47 -8.77
CA LYS A 176 17.52 -0.92 -9.03
C LYS A 176 16.80 -1.49 -7.81
N LYS A 177 17.37 -1.30 -6.63
CA LYS A 177 16.78 -1.72 -5.35
C LYS A 177 15.47 -0.98 -5.08
N LEU A 178 15.45 0.34 -5.31
CA LEU A 178 14.22 1.15 -5.21
C LEU A 178 13.12 0.60 -6.12
N ASN A 179 13.40 0.41 -7.42
CA ASN A 179 12.42 -0.11 -8.37
C ASN A 179 11.94 -1.51 -7.99
N LYS A 180 12.84 -2.39 -7.54
CA LYS A 180 12.49 -3.73 -7.05
C LYS A 180 11.51 -3.67 -5.89
N GLY A 181 11.75 -2.77 -4.92
CA GLY A 181 10.85 -2.56 -3.79
C GLY A 181 9.49 -2.03 -4.24
N GLN A 182 9.46 -1.02 -5.13
CA GLN A 182 8.21 -0.46 -5.68
C GLN A 182 7.39 -1.48 -6.47
N THR A 183 8.04 -2.30 -7.30
CA THR A 183 7.39 -3.39 -8.04
C THR A 183 6.91 -4.50 -7.10
N THR A 184 7.66 -4.81 -6.05
CA THR A 184 7.20 -5.78 -5.03
C THR A 184 5.95 -5.24 -4.35
N LEU A 185 5.97 -3.99 -3.90
CA LEU A 185 4.83 -3.33 -3.23
C LEU A 185 3.58 -3.28 -4.12
N SER A 186 3.71 -2.97 -5.41
CA SER A 186 2.56 -2.96 -6.34
C SER A 186 1.98 -4.34 -6.64
N LYS A 187 2.78 -5.39 -6.43
CA LYS A 187 2.36 -6.80 -6.55
C LYS A 187 1.86 -7.39 -5.24
N VAL A 188 2.00 -6.70 -4.11
CA VAL A 188 1.38 -7.12 -2.85
C VAL A 188 -0.13 -7.09 -3.05
N SER A 189 -0.69 -8.25 -3.34
CA SER A 189 -2.12 -8.48 -3.41
C SER A 189 -2.56 -9.21 -2.15
N ILE A 190 -3.72 -8.83 -1.64
CA ILE A 190 -4.39 -9.53 -0.54
C ILE A 190 -5.37 -10.49 -1.18
N SER A 191 -4.85 -11.40 -1.99
CA SER A 191 -5.64 -12.52 -2.47
C SER A 191 -5.65 -13.58 -1.37
N ASN A 192 -6.82 -13.72 -0.73
CA ASN A 192 -7.16 -14.90 0.05
C ASN A 192 -7.23 -16.10 -0.92
N GLU A 193 -6.14 -16.84 -1.08
CA GLU A 193 -6.20 -18.24 -1.52
C GLU A 193 -6.40 -19.17 -0.30
#